data_AF-A0A3B0XDZ9-F1
#
_entry.id   AF-A0A3B0XDZ9-F1
#
_cell.length_a   1.000
_cell.length_b   1.000
_cell.length_c   1.000
_cell.angle_alpha   90.00
_cell.angle_beta   90.00
_cell.angle_gamma   90.00
#
_symmetry.space_group_name_H-M   'P 1'
#
loop_
_entity.id
_entity.type
_entity.pdbx_description
1 polymer ?
#
loop_
_entity_poly.entity_id
_entity_poly.type
_entity_poly.pdbx_seq_one_letter_code
_entity_poly.pdbx_strand_id
1 'polypeptide(L)'
;MGDNNRTWHAYDACSLVSSGANVKDILIDQGTDDEFYEDGQLLPENFRAACDQTGQALTLRMQAGYDHSYHFIASFIGEHIAYHASALKKGI
;
A
#
# COMPACT_ATOMS: atom_id res chain seq x y z
N MET A 1 -9.83 0.57 22.75
CA MET A 1 -10.09 -0.38 21.64
C MET A 1 -10.88 -1.55 22.21
N GLY A 2 -11.65 -2.29 21.39
CA GLY A 2 -12.45 -3.42 21.89
C GLY A 2 -11.58 -4.64 22.23
N ASP A 3 -11.99 -5.43 23.22
CA ASP A 3 -11.17 -6.49 23.84
C ASP A 3 -10.90 -7.72 22.96
N ASN A 4 -11.57 -7.84 21.81
CA ASN A 4 -11.37 -8.96 20.89
C ASN A 4 -10.51 -8.55 19.69
N ASN A 5 -9.19 -8.66 19.82
CA ASN A 5 -8.24 -8.31 18.76
C ASN A 5 -8.46 -9.08 17.45
N ARG A 6 -9.16 -10.23 17.47
CA ARG A 6 -9.47 -10.97 16.24
C ARG A 6 -10.33 -10.17 15.27
N THR A 7 -11.15 -9.23 15.76
CA THR A 7 -11.98 -8.41 14.88
C THR A 7 -11.17 -7.39 14.08
N TRP A 8 -9.94 -7.09 14.51
CA TRP A 8 -9.08 -6.11 13.84
C TRP A 8 -8.50 -6.64 12.53
N HIS A 9 -8.39 -7.97 12.37
CA HIS A 9 -7.93 -8.59 11.13
C HIS A 9 -8.78 -8.20 9.92
N ALA A 10 -10.07 -7.89 10.12
CA ALA A 10 -10.94 -7.41 9.06
C ALA A 10 -10.60 -5.99 8.56
N TYR A 11 -9.72 -5.27 9.27
CA TYR A 11 -9.29 -3.91 8.97
C TYR A 11 -7.78 -3.80 8.71
N ASP A 12 -7.05 -4.91 8.81
CA ASP A 12 -5.61 -4.97 8.58
C ASP A 12 -5.33 -5.45 7.15
N ALA A 13 -4.64 -4.63 6.35
CA ALA A 13 -4.41 -4.91 4.92
C ALA A 13 -3.62 -6.21 4.70
N CYS A 14 -2.61 -6.47 5.52
CA CYS A 14 -1.82 -7.71 5.43
C CYS A 14 -2.69 -8.94 5.71
N SER A 15 -3.52 -8.88 6.74
CA SER A 15 -4.46 -9.93 7.14
C SER A 15 -5.52 -10.18 6.08
N LEU A 16 -6.06 -9.12 5.47
CA LEU A 16 -7.03 -9.22 4.38
C LEU A 16 -6.43 -9.96 3.18
N VAL A 17 -5.25 -9.52 2.71
CA VAL A 17 -4.56 -10.17 1.58
C VAL A 17 -4.20 -11.62 1.92
N SER A 18 -3.65 -11.86 3.11
CA SER A 18 -3.30 -13.22 3.58
C SER A 18 -4.52 -14.14 3.70
N SER A 19 -5.71 -13.57 3.93
CA SER A 19 -6.99 -14.31 3.98
C SER A 19 -7.62 -14.52 2.60
N GLY A 20 -6.93 -14.15 1.51
CA GLY A 20 -7.38 -14.37 0.14
C GLY A 20 -8.15 -13.20 -0.48
N ALA A 21 -8.18 -12.02 0.17
CA ALA A 21 -8.68 -10.83 -0.50
C ALA A 21 -7.76 -10.50 -1.69
N ASN A 22 -8.36 -10.27 -2.85
CA ASN A 22 -7.62 -10.00 -4.07
C ASN A 22 -8.26 -8.87 -4.88
N VAL A 23 -7.40 -8.05 -5.49
CA VAL A 23 -7.75 -7.02 -6.46
C VAL A 23 -6.83 -7.14 -7.67
N LYS A 24 -7.21 -6.50 -8.77
CA LYS A 24 -6.49 -6.62 -10.05
C LYS A 24 -5.00 -6.25 -9.95
N ASP A 25 -4.71 -5.12 -9.32
CA ASP A 25 -3.35 -4.59 -9.16
C ASP A 25 -3.34 -3.54 -8.04
N ILE A 26 -2.20 -3.37 -7.39
CA ILE A 26 -1.99 -2.39 -6.30
C ILE A 26 -0.73 -1.59 -6.60
N LEU A 27 -0.80 -0.26 -6.45
CA LEU A 27 0.34 0.64 -6.54
C LEU A 27 0.54 1.35 -5.20
N ILE A 28 1.75 1.29 -4.64
CA ILE A 28 2.14 1.99 -3.42
C ILE A 28 3.46 2.74 -3.68
N ASP A 29 3.52 4.00 -3.23
CA ASP A 29 4.76 4.76 -3.11
C ASP A 29 5.05 5.00 -1.63
N GLN A 30 6.28 4.72 -1.21
CA GLN A 30 6.78 4.98 0.14
C GLN A 30 8.02 5.88 0.03
N GLY A 31 8.03 7.01 0.73
CA GLY A 31 9.23 7.83 0.89
C GLY A 31 10.27 7.11 1.76
N THR A 32 11.55 7.14 1.37
CA THR A 32 12.61 6.49 2.17
C THR A 32 13.05 7.29 3.39
N ASP A 33 12.77 8.59 3.40
CA ASP A 33 13.16 9.53 4.46
C ASP A 33 11.90 9.92 5.28
N ASP A 34 10.88 9.06 5.24
CA ASP A 34 9.64 9.18 5.99
C ASP A 34 9.88 8.78 7.44
N GLU A 35 9.62 9.68 8.37
CA GLU A 35 9.86 9.48 9.80
C GLU A 35 9.04 8.31 10.37
N PHE A 36 7.85 8.05 9.82
CA PHE A 36 6.99 6.95 10.27
C PHE A 36 7.40 5.61 9.66
N TYR A 37 8.13 5.62 8.53
CA TYR A 37 8.81 4.44 8.01
C TYR A 37 9.98 4.07 8.92
N GLU A 38 10.82 5.04 9.29
CA GLU A 38 11.94 4.84 10.21
C GLU A 38 11.48 4.37 11.60
N ASP A 39 10.37 4.92 12.11
CA ASP A 39 9.74 4.52 13.38
C ASP A 39 9.06 3.13 13.31
N GLY A 40 9.01 2.49 12.14
CA GLY A 40 8.43 1.16 11.97
C GLY A 40 6.90 1.12 12.06
N GLN A 41 6.22 2.23 11.73
CA GLN A 41 4.76 2.30 11.75
C GLN A 41 4.13 1.88 10.41
N LEU A 42 4.82 2.12 9.29
CA LEU A 42 4.28 1.89 7.94
C LEU A 42 4.48 0.45 7.45
N LEU A 43 5.69 -0.10 7.66
CA LEU A 43 6.05 -1.51 7.38
C LEU A 43 5.59 -2.04 5.99
N PRO A 44 5.82 -1.31 4.88
CA PRO A 44 5.36 -1.72 3.55
C PRO A 44 5.93 -3.08 3.09
N GLU A 45 7.05 -3.52 3.65
CA GLU A 45 7.66 -4.83 3.42
C GLU A 45 6.78 -5.97 3.92
N ASN A 46 6.06 -5.78 5.04
CA ASN A 46 5.13 -6.78 5.55
C ASN A 46 3.96 -6.99 4.57
N PHE A 47 3.46 -5.90 3.99
CA PHE A 47 2.40 -5.98 2.99
C PHE A 47 2.90 -6.62 1.69
N ARG A 48 4.13 -6.31 1.26
CA ARG A 48 4.77 -7.00 0.13
C ARG A 48 4.87 -8.51 0.36
N ALA A 49 5.37 -8.93 1.52
CA ALA A 49 5.49 -10.33 1.87
C ALA A 49 4.13 -11.06 1.87
N ALA A 50 3.06 -10.40 2.34
CA ALA A 50 1.71 -10.93 2.27
C ALA A 50 1.21 -11.08 0.82
N CYS A 51 1.48 -10.10 -0.04
CA CYS A 51 1.13 -10.15 -1.46
C CYS A 51 1.88 -11.26 -2.20
N ASP A 52 3.19 -11.41 -1.95
CA ASP A 52 4.03 -12.44 -2.56
C ASP A 52 3.55 -13.86 -2.19
N GLN A 53 3.07 -14.05 -0.96
CA GLN A 53 2.53 -15.34 -0.50
C GLN A 53 1.20 -15.72 -1.16
N THR A 54 0.35 -14.75 -1.50
CA THR A 54 -0.99 -15.00 -2.05
C THR A 54 -1.10 -14.75 -3.55
N GLY A 55 -0.05 -14.22 -4.17
CA GLY A 55 -0.05 -13.86 -5.59
C GLY A 55 -0.84 -12.58 -5.89
N GLN A 56 -1.13 -11.74 -4.89
CA GLN A 56 -1.70 -10.41 -5.12
C GLN A 56 -0.69 -9.56 -5.88
N ALA A 57 -1.08 -9.01 -7.04
CA ALA A 57 -0.24 -8.10 -7.80
C ALA A 57 -0.01 -6.81 -7.00
N LEU A 58 1.27 -6.45 -6.83
CA LEU A 58 1.72 -5.27 -6.12
C LEU A 58 2.93 -4.64 -6.83
N THR A 59 2.81 -3.34 -7.12
CA THR A 59 3.91 -2.46 -7.45
C THR A 59 4.20 -1.56 -6.23
N LEU A 60 5.26 -1.85 -5.48
CA LEU A 60 5.71 -1.02 -4.37
C LEU A 60 7.02 -0.30 -4.73
N ARG A 61 6.95 1.03 -4.79
CA ARG A 61 8.06 1.91 -5.17
C ARG A 61 8.60 2.64 -3.94
N MET A 62 9.89 2.52 -3.71
CA MET A 62 10.59 3.25 -2.65
C MET A 62 11.17 4.52 -3.26
N GLN A 63 10.69 5.68 -2.82
CA GLN A 63 11.01 7.00 -3.38
C GLN A 63 12.11 7.66 -2.54
N ALA A 64 13.33 7.63 -3.06
CA ALA A 64 14.52 8.10 -2.36
C ALA A 64 14.43 9.58 -2.01
N GLY A 65 14.68 9.95 -0.75
CA GLY A 65 14.72 11.34 -0.29
C GLY A 65 13.35 11.99 -0.05
N TYR A 66 12.26 11.23 -0.15
CA TYR A 66 10.91 11.73 0.09
C TYR A 66 10.44 11.40 1.51
N ASP A 67 9.68 12.33 2.09
CA ASP A 67 9.15 12.31 3.46
C ASP A 67 7.65 11.94 3.48
N HIS A 68 6.99 12.13 4.63
CA HIS A 68 5.56 11.89 4.81
C HIS A 68 4.64 13.06 4.39
N SER A 69 5.17 14.08 3.71
CA SER A 69 4.45 15.33 3.51
C SER A 69 3.55 15.32 2.26
N TYR A 70 2.67 16.33 2.15
CA TYR A 70 1.93 16.57 0.92
C TYR A 70 2.83 16.92 -0.28
N HIS A 71 4.08 17.38 -0.05
CA HIS A 71 5.03 17.59 -1.14
C HIS A 71 5.40 16.26 -1.81
N PHE A 72 5.61 15.20 -1.02
CA PHE A 72 5.79 13.84 -1.53
C PHE A 72 4.56 13.39 -2.33
N ILE A 73 3.37 13.49 -1.75
CA ILE A 73 2.12 13.10 -2.41
C ILE A 73 1.96 13.83 -3.75
N ALA A 74 2.12 15.16 -3.76
CA ALA A 74 1.95 15.99 -4.95
C ALA A 74 2.96 15.66 -6.06
N SER A 75 4.15 15.15 -5.70
CA SER A 75 5.18 14.76 -6.67
C SER A 75 4.76 13.56 -7.51
N PHE A 76 4.03 12.61 -6.93
CA PHE A 76 3.66 11.34 -7.59
C PHE A 76 2.15 11.19 -7.88
N ILE A 77 1.30 12.10 -7.40
CA ILE A 77 -0.16 11.99 -7.55
C ILE A 77 -0.60 11.91 -9.02
N GLY A 78 0.11 12.58 -9.95
CA GLY A 78 -0.17 12.50 -11.38
C GLY A 78 -0.04 11.07 -11.93
N GLU A 79 0.94 10.32 -11.44
CA GLU A 79 1.15 8.91 -11.82
C GLU A 79 0.08 8.00 -11.23
N HIS A 80 -0.35 8.24 -9.98
CA HIS A 80 -1.47 7.53 -9.36
C HIS A 80 -2.78 7.77 -10.10
N ILE A 81 -3.05 9.02 -10.51
CA ILE A 81 -4.22 9.35 -11.33
C ILE A 81 -4.15 8.62 -12.67
N ALA A 82 -3.01 8.59 -13.33
CA ALA A 82 -2.83 7.87 -14.60
C ALA A 82 -3.02 6.35 -14.43
N TYR A 83 -2.47 5.77 -13.36
CA TYR A 83 -2.64 4.38 -12.97
C TYR A 83 -4.13 4.03 -12.82
N HIS A 84 -4.88 4.79 -12.02
CA HIS A 84 -6.30 4.57 -11.83
C HIS A 84 -7.13 4.86 -13.08
N ALA A 85 -6.80 5.90 -13.85
CA ALA A 85 -7.48 6.19 -15.12
C ALA A 85 -7.34 5.03 -16.13
N SER A 86 -6.16 4.40 -16.19
CA SER A 86 -5.92 3.19 -17.00
C SER A 86 -6.76 2.01 -16.51
N ALA A 87 -6.84 1.80 -15.20
CA ALA A 87 -7.65 0.73 -14.61
C ALA A 87 -9.15 0.91 -14.88
N LEU A 88 -9.66 2.14 -14.75
CA LEU A 88 -11.07 2.50 -14.97
C LEU A 88 -11.48 2.41 -16.44
N LYS A 89 -10.64 2.89 -17.36
CA LYS A 89 -10.91 2.78 -18.81
C LYS A 89 -11.01 1.34 -19.30
N LYS A 90 -10.27 0.42 -18.67
CA LYS A 90 -10.31 -1.02 -18.97
C LYS A 90 -11.50 -1.75 -18.32
N GLY A 91 -12.31 -1.05 -17.53
CA GLY A 91 -13.52 -1.57 -16.88
C GLY A 91 -14.83 -1.27 -17.64
N ILE A 92 -14.73 -0.71 -18.85
CA ILE A 92 -15.80 -0.61 -19.86
C ILE A 92 -15.43 -1.57 -20.98
#